data_AF-A0A8J7MHB8-F1
#
_entry.id   AF-A0A8J7MHB8-F1
#
_cell.length_a   1.000
_cell.length_b   1.000
_cell.length_c   1.000
_cell.angle_alpha   90.00
_cell.angle_beta   90.00
_cell.angle_gamma   90.00
#
_symmetry.space_group_name_H-M   'P 1'
#
loop_
_entity.id
_entity.type
_entity.pdbx_description
1 polymer ?
#
loop_
_entity_poly.entity_id
_entity_poly.type
_entity_poly.pdbx_seq_one_letter_code
_entity_poly.pdbx_strand_id
1 'polypeptide(L)' 'MINLTLEQFSLYAVILSCAVIFLGGTIRRLRHRQLRRSRRRKFIRCRICGLAYTDYSAARDPECPHCGRLNDRGRTRRLG' A
#
# COMPACT_ATOMS: atom_id res chain seq x y z
N MET A 1 -22.22 10.32 38.74
CA MET A 1 -22.51 8.89 38.47
C MET A 1 -23.22 8.83 37.13
N ILE A 2 -22.62 8.18 36.13
CA ILE A 2 -23.27 8.04 34.82
C ILE A 2 -24.30 6.91 34.96
N ASN A 3 -25.57 7.25 35.10
CA ASN A 3 -26.67 6.28 35.12
C ASN A 3 -26.96 5.86 33.67
N LEU A 4 -26.18 4.91 33.16
CA LEU A 4 -26.47 4.26 31.89
C LEU A 4 -27.61 3.27 32.09
N THR A 5 -28.71 3.47 31.36
CA THR A 5 -29.78 2.48 31.28
C THR A 5 -29.28 1.26 30.50
N LEU A 6 -29.85 0.08 30.78
CA LEU A 6 -29.49 -1.19 30.12
C LEU A 6 -29.57 -1.09 28.57
N GLU A 7 -30.54 -0.30 28.09
CA GLU A 7 -30.75 -0.01 26.67
C GLU A 7 -29.62 0.83 26.06
N GLN A 8 -29.15 1.86 26.77
CA GLN A 8 -28.02 2.66 26.31
C GLN A 8 -26.74 1.80 26.26
N PHE A 9 -26.55 0.92 27.23
CA PHE A 9 -25.41 0.01 27.26
C PHE A 9 -25.40 -0.94 26.06
N SER A 10 -26.55 -1.55 25.73
CA SER A 10 -26.65 -2.48 24.60
C SER A 10 -26.44 -1.76 23.26
N LEU A 11 -27.00 -0.57 23.08
CA LEU A 11 -26.78 0.26 21.89
C LEU A 11 -25.31 0.61 21.70
N TYR A 12 -24.62 1.05 22.76
CA TYR A 12 -23.19 1.34 22.67
C TYR A 12 -22.37 0.09 22.34
N ALA A 13 -22.70 -1.07 22.91
CA ALA A 13 -22.01 -2.33 22.60
C ALA A 13 -22.17 -2.74 21.11
N VAL A 14 -23.38 -2.59 20.55
CA VAL A 14 -23.64 -2.87 19.13
C VAL A 14 -22.90 -1.88 18.23
N ILE A 15 -22.97 -0.57 18.52
CA ILE A 15 -22.27 0.45 17.74
C ILE A 15 -20.76 0.23 17.78
N LEU A 16 -20.21 -0.07 18.96
CA LEU A 16 -18.78 -0.31 19.12
C LEU A 16 -18.33 -1.55 18.33
N SER A 17 -19.08 -2.65 18.40
CA SER A 17 -18.75 -3.87 17.65
C SER A 17 -18.84 -3.65 16.13
N CYS A 18 -19.87 -2.96 15.64
CA CYS A 18 -19.95 -2.54 14.24
C CYS A 18 -18.77 -1.64 13.83
N ALA A 19 -18.40 -0.66 14.66
CA ALA A 19 -17.28 0.23 14.40
C ALA A 19 -15.95 -0.53 14.33
N VAL A 20 -15.69 -1.48 15.23
CA VAL A 20 -14.48 -2.31 15.23
C VAL A 20 -14.39 -3.15 13.94
N ILE A 21 -15.49 -3.78 13.53
CA ILE A 21 -15.52 -4.58 12.30
C ILE A 21 -15.28 -3.69 11.07
N PHE A 22 -15.93 -2.53 11.01
CA PHE A 22 -15.79 -1.59 9.90
C PHE A 22 -14.37 -1.03 9.80
N LEU A 23 -13.81 -0.57 10.92
CA LEU A 23 -12.44 -0.05 10.99
C LEU A 23 -11.42 -1.15 10.67
N GLY A 24 -11.57 -2.35 11.22
CA GLY A 24 -10.71 -3.49 10.89
C GLY A 24 -10.73 -3.84 9.40
N GLY A 25 -11.92 -3.86 8.79
CA GLY A 25 -12.11 -4.11 7.37
C GLY A 25 -11.46 -3.04 6.49
N THR A 26 -11.67 -1.76 6.81
CA THR A 26 -11.10 -0.64 6.06
C THR A 26 -9.58 -0.59 6.18
N ILE A 27 -9.01 -0.76 7.37
CA ILE A 27 -7.56 -0.83 7.60
C ILE A 27 -6.94 -1.97 6.79
N ARG A 28 -7.52 -3.17 6.82
CA ARG A 28 -7.02 -4.32 6.03
C ARG A 28 -7.01 -4.00 4.54
N ARG A 29 -8.09 -3.42 4.01
CA ARG A 29 -8.17 -3.03 2.59
C ARG A 29 -7.13 -1.97 2.22
N LEU A 30 -6.94 -0.96 3.07
CA LEU A 30 -5.95 0.10 2.86
C LEU A 30 -4.53 -0.46 2.88
N ARG A 31 -4.19 -1.32 3.85
CA ARG A 31 -2.89 -1.99 3.92
C ARG A 31 -2.64 -2.87 2.70
N HIS A 32 -3.65 -3.61 2.25
CA HIS A 32 -3.54 -4.41 1.02
C HIS A 32 -3.29 -3.54 -0.23
N ARG A 33 -3.95 -2.39 -0.34
CA ARG A 33 -3.72 -1.41 -1.41
C ARG A 33 -2.33 -0.79 -1.34
N GLN A 34 -1.84 -0.46 -0.14
CA GLN A 34 -0.49 0.06 0.08
C GLN A 34 0.58 -0.97 -0.31
N LEU A 35 0.42 -2.23 0.09
CA LEU A 35 1.34 -3.31 -0.28
C LEU A 35 1.37 -3.52 -1.80
N ARG A 36 0.21 -3.50 -2.48
CA ARG A 36 0.14 -3.57 -3.94
C ARG A 36 0.81 -2.37 -4.62
N ARG A 37 0.66 -1.16 -4.07
CA ARG A 37 1.34 0.06 -4.58
C ARG A 37 2.85 -0.01 -4.36
N SER A 38 3.31 -0.50 -3.21
CA SER A 38 4.74 -0.65 -2.90
C SER A 38 5.40 -1.69 -3.80
N ARG A 39 4.79 -2.86 -4.01
CA ARG A 39 5.34 -3.90 -4.89
C ARG A 39 5.46 -3.45 -6.35
N ARG A 40 4.49 -2.70 -6.88
CA ARG A 40 4.54 -2.20 -8.28
C ARG A 40 5.63 -1.15 -8.53
N ARG A 41 6.12 -0.46 -7.49
CA ARG A 41 7.21 0.54 -7.64
C ARG A 41 8.62 -0.06 -7.59
N LYS A 42 8.72 -1.37 -7.34
CA LYS A 42 10.00 -2.05 -7.18
C LYS A 42 10.51 -2.65 -8.47
N PHE A 43 9.62 -3.01 -9.40
CA PHE A 43 10.01 -3.58 -10.69
C PHE A 43 10.33 -2.49 -11.70
N ILE A 44 11.56 -2.53 -12.21
CA ILE A 44 12.11 -1.56 -13.16
C ILE A 44 12.69 -2.36 -14.32
N ARG A 45 12.47 -1.88 -15.54
CA ARG A 45 13.09 -2.44 -16.74
C ARG A 45 14.06 -1.41 -17.29
N CYS A 46 15.31 -1.80 -17.50
CA CYS A 46 16.27 -0.91 -18.12
C CYS A 46 15.87 -0.61 -19.57
N ARG A 47 15.87 0.67 -19.97
CA ARG A 47 15.54 1.07 -21.35
C ARG A 47 16.63 0.74 -22.37
N ILE A 48 17.84 0.41 -21.91
CA ILE A 48 18.98 0.10 -22.78
C ILE A 48 19.20 -1.40 -22.90
N CYS A 49 19.54 -2.08 -21.80
CA CYS A 49 19.84 -3.52 -21.85
C CYS A 49 18.58 -4.39 -21.73
N GLY A 50 17.41 -3.82 -21.45
CA GLY A 50 16.16 -4.56 -21.34
C GLY A 50 16.00 -5.38 -20.06
N LEU A 51 17.00 -5.42 -19.18
CA LEU A 51 16.98 -6.17 -17.92
C LEU A 51 15.84 -5.69 -17.02
N ALA A 52 14.99 -6.64 -16.59
CA ALA A 52 14.00 -6.40 -15.54
C ALA A 52 14.61 -6.74 -14.18
N TYR A 53 14.62 -5.79 -13.25
CA TYR A 53 15.19 -5.95 -11.92
C TYR A 53 14.29 -5.32 -10.85
N THR A 54 14.43 -5.79 -9.61
CA THR A 54 13.77 -5.18 -8.46
C THR A 54 14.71 -4.24 -7.75
N ASP A 55 14.40 -2.96 -7.73
CA ASP A 55 15.10 -1.98 -6.90
C ASP A 55 14.32 -1.68 -5.62
N TYR A 56 15.01 -1.75 -4.48
CA TYR A 56 14.48 -1.42 -3.15
C TYR A 56 15.01 -0.07 -2.64
N SER A 57 15.95 0.56 -3.35
CA SER A 57 16.46 1.87 -2.98
C SER A 57 15.34 2.91 -2.99
N ALA A 58 15.50 4.01 -2.26
CA ALA A 58 14.62 5.17 -2.35
C ALA A 58 15.03 6.14 -3.49
N ALA A 59 16.02 5.76 -4.31
CA ALA A 59 16.51 6.60 -5.38
C ALA A 59 15.43 6.85 -6.44
N ARG A 60 15.37 8.10 -6.91
CA ARG A 60 14.46 8.53 -7.97
C ARG A 60 14.79 7.82 -9.29
N ASP A 61 16.08 7.70 -9.58
CA ASP A 61 16.63 7.15 -10.81
C ASP A 61 17.64 6.04 -10.44
N PRO A 62 17.17 4.79 -10.23
CA PRO A 62 18.06 3.70 -9.88
C PRO A 62 18.94 3.27 -11.05
N GLU A 63 20.18 2.96 -10.70
CA GLU A 63 21.18 2.46 -11.63
C GLU A 63 20.90 0.99 -12.02
N CYS A 64 21.13 0.65 -13.29
CA CYS A 64 20.98 -0.72 -13.75
C CYS A 64 22.18 -1.55 -13.28
N PRO A 65 21.96 -2.70 -12.60
CA PRO A 65 23.06 -3.53 -12.10
C PRO A 65 23.90 -4.18 -13.22
N HIS A 66 23.42 -4.21 -14.46
CA HIS A 66 24.12 -4.82 -15.59
C HIS A 66 24.87 -3.80 -16.45
N CYS A 67 24.32 -2.61 -16.68
CA CYS A 67 24.90 -1.63 -17.61
C CYS A 67 25.24 -0.28 -16.98
N GLY A 68 25.02 -0.10 -15.67
CA GLY A 68 25.34 1.14 -14.95
C GLY A 68 24.48 2.35 -15.33
N ARG A 69 23.44 2.17 -16.17
CA ARG A 69 22.61 3.31 -16.60
C ARG A 69 21.49 3.59 -15.61
N LEU A 70 21.31 4.87 -15.30
CA LEU A 70 20.17 5.40 -14.55
C LEU A 70 18.87 5.20 -15.33
N ASN A 71 17.87 4.57 -14.70
CA ASN A 71 16.54 4.41 -15.26
C ASN A 71 15.51 5.16 -14.42
N ASP A 72 14.60 5.89 -15.07
CA ASP A 72 13.47 6.50 -14.36
C ASP A 72 12.66 5.41 -13.66
N ARG A 73 12.43 5.57 -12.36
CA ARG A 73 11.47 4.73 -11.64
C ARG A 73 10.06 5.13 -12.10
N GLY A 74 9.60 4.46 -13.16
CA GLY A 74 8.38 4.80 -13.87
C GLY A 74 7.18 5.03 -12.96
N ARG A 75 6.67 6.27 -12.97
CA ARG A 75 5.24 6.56 -12.74
C ARG A 75 4.41 6.18 -13.98
N THR A 76 5.05 5.63 -15.00
CA THR A 76 4.46 5.27 -16.29
C THR A 76 3.66 3.98 -16.18
N ARG A 77 2.35 4.16 -15.92
CA ARG A 77 1.29 3.22 -16.31
C ARG A 77 1.13 3.16 -17.83
N ARG A 78 2.20 2.94 -18.59
CA ARG A 78 2.09 2.63 -20.01
C ARG A 78 2.81 1.30 -20.24
N LEU A 79 2.05 0.24 -20.02
CA LEU A 79 2.24 -1.03 -20.71
C LEU A 79 1.82 -0.74 -22.15
N GLY A 80 2.80 -0.54 -23.02
CA GLY A 80 2.68 -0.84 -24.44
C GLY A 80 3.22 -2.25 -24.64
#